data_AF-L1NEN6-F1
#
_entry.id   AF-L1NEN6-F1
#
_cell.length_a   1.000
_cell.length_b   1.000
_cell.length_c   1.000
_cell.angle_alpha   90.00
_cell.angle_beta   90.00
_cell.angle_gamma   90.00
#
_symmetry.space_group_name_H-M   'P 1'
#
loop_
_entity.id
_entity.type
_entity.pdbx_description
1 polymer ?
#
loop_
_entity_poly.entity_id
_entity_poly.type
_entity_poly.pdbx_seq_one_letter_code
_entity_poly.pdbx_strand_id
1 'polypeptide(L)'
;MRQKMKYAIGLLALLLFIPACKQNNDIEEPTLELSTSSLTFAKNASEQTVSVQTNKDSWNAFSSQEGWVTLTQVGTSLQVKVKANDLGVERTASVIVNAGGLQRRIAVKQSAADVIIDLDKEAVTLPVGGGTEKIGFYSNTEQVKVELASAVDWLTLDKVTKNSFTITAKANDGTAKRSVKVVLTAGTVTKEVEVTQEATSLYVLPLLKLPADLSSVCTYEVGRGHTLVKIPDGLFNKTFYRFLTKSAAMPFIQYSFASETAKGYTSAATVCLDVSLVKDNANFDAFLKENGLDKKTKSQDEKVITYTGTEVLFSLKVAIEANGAVITAEYTPKGQDKDYATFKALPMTDQVQYMGDRDLKLPGKKQEEMRKIEEETWGAERDPSVTQNNYDRFIAKGKVFDNESHRGYFYVVPSAKIPKDDEYIGVVEACQAIYPNTTLAFWSDAMGRYYLTKEVKALFADAQFRYFGQQEGVDVFLNKAKNQAYFLRVATFQGKPAIEMQCIYQDLSKIKDSYSQSGELSIKLLTDYKAFLKVKAEEAATVRSLVQQVVRRQVRSLK
;
A
#
# COMPACT_ATOMS: atom_id res chain seq x y z
N MET A 1 -91.71 49.84 66.02
CA MET A 1 -92.38 48.81 65.20
C MET A 1 -93.05 49.49 64.01
N ARG A 2 -92.87 48.93 62.79
CA ARG A 2 -93.77 48.89 61.60
C ARG A 2 -95.10 49.68 61.71
N GLN A 3 -95.71 50.34 60.72
CA GLN A 3 -95.72 50.19 59.26
C GLN A 3 -96.73 51.22 58.65
N LYS A 4 -96.50 51.58 57.38
CA LYS A 4 -97.47 51.79 56.27
C LYS A 4 -98.42 53.01 56.20
N MET A 5 -98.49 53.52 54.96
CA MET A 5 -99.66 54.00 54.22
C MET A 5 -99.79 55.51 54.00
N LYS A 6 -98.94 56.04 53.10
CA LYS A 6 -99.16 57.29 52.31
C LYS A 6 -98.54 57.06 50.92
N TYR A 7 -98.96 57.83 49.91
CA TYR A 7 -98.61 57.79 48.47
C TYR A 7 -99.62 57.04 47.56
N ALA A 8 -100.84 57.58 47.47
CA ALA A 8 -101.78 57.32 46.37
C ALA A 8 -101.66 58.44 45.31
N ILE A 9 -100.52 58.37 44.62
CA ILE A 9 -100.17 58.74 43.25
C ILE A 9 -101.28 59.49 42.44
N GLY A 10 -101.17 60.82 42.42
CA GLY A 10 -101.69 61.67 41.37
C GLY A 10 -100.87 61.52 40.09
N LEU A 11 -101.16 60.47 39.32
CA LEU A 11 -100.51 60.17 38.04
C LEU A 11 -101.50 59.51 37.06
N LEU A 12 -102.70 60.10 36.95
CA LEU A 12 -103.78 59.60 36.09
C LEU A 12 -104.49 60.71 35.30
N ALA A 13 -103.74 61.75 34.90
CA ALA A 13 -104.24 62.84 34.05
C ALA A 13 -103.15 63.44 33.16
N LEU A 14 -102.39 62.58 32.46
CA LEU A 14 -101.53 62.99 31.35
C LEU A 14 -101.42 61.81 30.35
N LEU A 15 -102.56 61.40 29.83
CA LEU A 15 -102.72 60.30 28.89
C LEU A 15 -103.59 60.81 27.74
N LEU A 16 -102.93 61.24 26.66
CA LEU A 16 -103.33 61.26 25.23
C LEU A 16 -102.81 62.51 24.50
N PHE A 17 -102.27 62.26 23.29
CA PHE A 17 -101.59 63.14 22.32
C PHE A 17 -100.14 63.46 22.72
N ILE A 18 -99.08 63.01 22.00
CA ILE A 18 -98.71 63.17 20.57
C ILE A 18 -97.57 62.17 20.20
N PRO A 19 -97.02 62.13 18.96
CA PRO A 19 -97.40 61.36 17.76
C PRO A 19 -96.62 60.04 17.55
N ALA A 20 -97.15 59.19 16.67
CA ALA A 20 -96.47 58.06 16.07
C ALA A 20 -95.31 58.51 15.16
N CYS A 21 -94.07 58.21 15.55
CA CYS A 21 -92.94 58.13 14.63
C CYS A 21 -92.63 56.65 14.38
N LYS A 22 -92.99 56.17 13.18
CA LYS A 22 -92.38 54.97 12.60
C LYS A 22 -90.89 55.25 12.41
N GLN A 23 -90.03 54.52 13.10
CA GLN A 23 -88.68 54.23 12.61
C GLN A 23 -88.67 52.78 12.14
N ASN A 24 -88.91 52.61 10.83
CA ASN A 24 -88.46 51.43 10.10
C ASN A 24 -86.92 51.50 10.13
N ASN A 25 -86.30 50.81 11.08
CA ASN A 25 -84.94 50.34 10.88
C ASN A 25 -85.06 48.89 10.45
N ASP A 26 -85.21 48.68 9.14
CA ASP A 26 -84.80 47.42 8.54
C ASP A 26 -83.29 47.30 8.82
N ILE A 27 -82.92 46.66 9.93
CA ILE A 27 -81.53 46.29 10.19
C ILE A 27 -81.21 45.22 9.15
N GLU A 28 -80.59 45.64 8.05
CA GLU A 28 -80.16 44.70 7.02
C GLU A 28 -79.12 43.74 7.62
N GLU A 29 -79.50 42.46 7.71
CA GLU A 29 -78.62 41.43 8.24
C GLU A 29 -77.32 41.38 7.43
N PRO A 30 -76.15 41.27 8.07
CA PRO A 30 -74.89 41.17 7.35
C PRO A 30 -74.88 39.96 6.41
N THR A 31 -74.43 40.17 5.18
CA THR A 31 -74.07 39.11 4.23
C THR A 31 -72.55 39.06 4.07
N LEU A 32 -71.98 37.86 3.98
CA LEU A 32 -70.57 37.67 3.67
C LEU A 32 -70.38 36.36 2.91
N GLU A 33 -70.06 36.49 1.64
CA GLU A 33 -69.80 35.41 0.71
C GLU A 33 -68.41 35.53 0.10
N LEU A 34 -67.73 34.39 -0.02
CA LEU A 34 -66.41 34.28 -0.62
C LEU A 34 -66.50 33.39 -1.85
N SER A 35 -65.80 33.76 -2.92
CA SER A 35 -65.71 32.93 -4.14
C SER A 35 -65.14 31.52 -3.90
N THR A 36 -64.40 31.30 -2.81
CA THR A 36 -63.92 29.97 -2.39
C THR A 36 -63.69 29.93 -0.88
N SER A 37 -63.78 28.73 -0.30
CA SER A 37 -63.42 28.42 1.08
C SER A 37 -62.05 27.73 1.21
N SER A 38 -61.34 27.50 0.09
CA SER A 38 -60.01 26.88 0.09
C SER A 38 -59.13 27.35 -1.06
N LEU A 39 -57.82 27.47 -0.80
CA LEU A 39 -56.79 27.78 -1.78
C LEU A 39 -55.68 26.73 -1.69
N THR A 40 -55.27 26.20 -2.84
CA THR A 40 -54.15 25.25 -2.94
C THR A 40 -53.06 25.85 -3.82
N PHE A 41 -51.84 25.86 -3.30
CA PHE A 41 -50.66 26.39 -3.97
C PHE A 41 -49.62 25.28 -4.19
N ALA A 42 -48.89 25.35 -5.29
CA ALA A 42 -47.69 24.53 -5.50
C ALA A 42 -46.53 25.02 -4.61
N LYS A 43 -45.42 24.26 -4.60
CA LYS A 43 -44.23 24.57 -3.77
C LYS A 43 -43.61 25.95 -4.02
N ASN A 44 -43.72 26.47 -5.24
CA ASN A 44 -43.15 27.78 -5.61
C ASN A 44 -43.97 28.94 -5.04
N ALA A 45 -43.35 30.12 -4.93
CA ALA A 45 -44.06 31.34 -4.58
C ALA A 45 -45.11 31.67 -5.64
N SER A 46 -46.32 32.03 -5.20
CA SER A 46 -47.47 32.27 -6.09
C SER A 46 -48.53 33.12 -5.39
N GLU A 47 -49.55 33.52 -6.14
CA GLU A 47 -50.65 34.37 -5.70
C GLU A 47 -51.97 33.91 -6.31
N GLN A 48 -53.04 33.96 -5.52
CA GLN A 48 -54.41 33.71 -5.96
C GLN A 48 -55.34 34.79 -5.40
N THR A 49 -56.43 35.08 -6.11
CA THR A 49 -57.40 36.12 -5.72
C THR A 49 -58.72 35.49 -5.30
N VAL A 50 -59.30 36.01 -4.22
CA VAL A 50 -60.63 35.63 -3.71
C VAL A 50 -61.54 36.84 -3.75
N SER A 51 -62.66 36.75 -4.48
CA SER A 51 -63.70 37.79 -4.43
C SER A 51 -64.48 37.71 -3.12
N VAL A 52 -64.70 38.87 -2.51
CA VAL A 52 -65.45 39.09 -1.26
C VAL A 52 -66.70 39.90 -1.57
N GLN A 53 -67.86 39.34 -1.29
CA GLN A 53 -69.15 40.00 -1.44
C GLN A 53 -69.80 40.17 -0.07
N THR A 54 -70.16 41.41 0.27
CA THR A 54 -70.83 41.76 1.52
C THR A 54 -71.69 43.01 1.31
N ASN A 55 -72.81 43.10 2.02
CA ASN A 55 -73.65 44.31 2.10
C ASN A 55 -73.16 45.33 3.16
N LYS A 56 -71.94 45.17 3.67
CA LYS A 56 -71.32 46.08 4.65
C LYS A 56 -70.29 47.00 4.00
N ASP A 57 -70.18 48.22 4.53
CA ASP A 57 -69.29 49.28 4.02
C ASP A 57 -67.79 48.94 4.09
N SER A 58 -67.43 47.98 4.95
CA SER A 58 -66.06 47.53 5.10
C SER A 58 -65.97 46.05 5.48
N TRP A 59 -64.86 45.45 5.09
CA TRP A 59 -64.46 44.11 5.48
C TRP A 59 -62.94 44.07 5.68
N ASN A 60 -62.46 43.15 6.51
CA ASN A 60 -61.04 42.93 6.73
C ASN A 60 -60.68 41.44 6.61
N ALA A 61 -59.39 41.15 6.43
CA ALA A 61 -58.88 39.79 6.40
C ALA A 61 -57.57 39.67 7.17
N PHE A 62 -57.37 38.53 7.84
CA PHE A 62 -56.12 38.22 8.54
C PHE A 62 -55.69 36.77 8.26
N SER A 63 -54.38 36.52 8.25
CA SER A 63 -53.81 35.20 8.07
C SER A 63 -53.33 34.63 9.41
N SER A 64 -53.53 33.34 9.62
CA SER A 64 -52.96 32.62 10.77
C SER A 64 -51.44 32.44 10.67
N GLN A 65 -50.83 32.74 9.52
CA GLN A 65 -49.40 32.51 9.25
C GLN A 65 -48.80 33.65 8.39
N GLU A 66 -48.67 34.85 8.97
CA GLU A 66 -48.13 36.03 8.27
C GLU A 66 -46.67 35.88 7.82
N GLY A 67 -45.94 34.91 8.38
CA GLY A 67 -44.55 34.61 7.99
C GLY A 67 -44.39 34.17 6.54
N TRP A 68 -45.41 33.51 5.96
CA TRP A 68 -45.38 33.00 4.58
C TRP A 68 -46.64 33.25 3.77
N VAL A 69 -47.74 33.73 4.37
CA VAL A 69 -48.95 34.19 3.67
C VAL A 69 -49.09 35.70 3.84
N THR A 70 -49.17 36.43 2.74
CA THR A 70 -49.39 37.88 2.70
C THR A 70 -50.73 38.18 2.03
N LEU A 71 -51.49 39.10 2.62
CA LEU A 71 -52.82 39.47 2.17
C LEU A 71 -52.83 40.93 1.69
N THR A 72 -53.37 41.18 0.50
CA THR A 72 -53.57 42.54 -0.03
C THR A 72 -55.02 42.72 -0.45
N GLN A 73 -55.68 43.72 0.13
CA GLN A 73 -57.07 44.05 -0.21
C GLN A 73 -57.10 45.06 -1.35
N VAL A 74 -57.80 44.72 -2.43
CA VAL A 74 -57.98 45.57 -3.62
C VAL A 74 -59.48 45.62 -3.96
N GLY A 75 -60.18 46.63 -3.43
CA GLY A 75 -61.63 46.76 -3.57
C GLY A 75 -62.38 45.57 -2.95
N THR A 76 -63.12 44.83 -3.78
CA THR A 76 -63.85 43.61 -3.39
C THR A 76 -63.02 42.32 -3.59
N SER A 77 -61.72 42.44 -3.89
CA SER A 77 -60.83 41.30 -4.10
C SER A 77 -59.78 41.22 -3.00
N LEU A 78 -59.56 40.01 -2.49
CA LEU A 78 -58.49 39.67 -1.56
C LEU A 78 -57.41 38.89 -2.33
N GLN A 79 -56.23 39.50 -2.50
CA GLN A 79 -55.06 38.81 -3.03
C GLN A 79 -54.36 38.06 -1.89
N VAL A 80 -54.15 36.76 -2.09
CA VAL A 80 -53.49 35.85 -1.15
C VAL A 80 -52.18 35.39 -1.80
N LYS A 81 -51.06 35.93 -1.32
CA LYS A 81 -49.72 35.60 -1.81
C LYS A 81 -49.01 34.67 -0.83
N VAL A 82 -48.38 33.62 -1.36
CA VAL A 82 -47.59 32.68 -0.57
C VAL A 82 -46.11 32.73 -0.96
N LYS A 83 -45.20 32.64 0.02
CA LYS A 83 -43.76 32.42 -0.23
C LYS A 83 -43.53 30.99 -0.74
N ALA A 84 -42.36 30.70 -1.29
CA ALA A 84 -41.98 29.33 -1.62
C ALA A 84 -41.93 28.46 -0.35
N ASN A 85 -42.27 27.18 -0.48
CA ASN A 85 -42.17 26.17 0.57
C ASN A 85 -40.98 25.26 0.26
N ASP A 86 -39.83 25.53 0.88
CA ASP A 86 -38.60 24.73 0.67
C ASP A 86 -38.54 23.47 1.56
N LEU A 87 -39.55 23.28 2.42
CA LEU A 87 -39.66 22.12 3.30
C LEU A 87 -40.18 20.91 2.50
N GLY A 88 -39.62 19.73 2.79
CA GLY A 88 -40.10 18.44 2.27
C GLY A 88 -41.44 18.00 2.85
N VAL A 89 -42.18 18.92 3.49
CA VAL A 89 -43.51 18.70 4.06
C VAL A 89 -44.46 19.79 3.60
N GLU A 90 -45.72 19.41 3.42
CA GLU A 90 -46.80 20.34 3.15
C GLU A 90 -47.01 21.27 4.34
N ARG A 91 -47.38 22.53 4.08
CA ARG A 91 -47.76 23.49 5.11
C ARG A 91 -49.15 24.05 4.89
N THR A 92 -49.83 24.37 5.99
CA THR A 92 -51.20 24.87 5.99
C THR A 92 -51.33 26.17 6.77
N ALA A 93 -52.23 27.04 6.32
CA ALA A 93 -52.64 28.26 7.00
C ALA A 93 -54.15 28.46 6.88
N SER A 94 -54.66 29.51 7.50
CA SER A 94 -56.06 29.91 7.39
C SER A 94 -56.15 31.41 7.29
N VAL A 95 -56.98 31.87 6.36
CA VAL A 95 -57.32 33.29 6.19
C VAL A 95 -58.74 33.49 6.69
N ILE A 96 -58.94 34.42 7.61
CA ILE A 96 -60.26 34.75 8.16
C ILE A 96 -60.66 36.11 7.61
N VAL A 97 -61.83 36.15 6.95
CA VAL A 97 -62.43 37.37 6.41
C VAL A 97 -63.62 37.74 7.29
N ASN A 98 -63.71 39.01 7.70
CA ASN A 98 -64.81 39.51 8.53
C ASN A 98 -65.52 40.70 7.89
N ALA A 99 -66.84 40.71 7.97
CA ALA A 99 -67.69 41.83 7.57
C ALA A 99 -68.94 41.88 8.46
N GLY A 100 -69.19 43.03 9.11
CA GLY A 100 -70.39 43.24 9.94
C GLY A 100 -70.65 42.20 11.04
N GLY A 101 -69.60 41.59 11.61
CA GLY A 101 -69.71 40.55 12.64
C GLY A 101 -69.78 39.11 12.11
N LEU A 102 -69.95 38.89 10.80
CA LEU A 102 -69.81 37.57 10.20
C LEU A 102 -68.34 37.26 9.90
N GLN A 103 -67.96 35.99 10.07
CA GLN A 103 -66.64 35.47 9.72
C GLN A 103 -66.75 34.35 8.68
N ARG A 104 -65.80 34.32 7.75
CA ARG A 104 -65.59 33.21 6.81
C ARG A 104 -64.12 32.82 6.82
N ARG A 105 -63.86 31.51 6.76
CA ARG A 105 -62.51 30.93 6.77
C ARG A 105 -62.17 30.39 5.39
N ILE A 106 -60.97 30.74 4.92
CA ILE A 106 -60.35 30.15 3.73
C ILE A 106 -59.20 29.26 4.22
N ALA A 107 -59.27 27.97 3.95
CA ALA A 107 -58.17 27.04 4.21
C ALA A 107 -57.09 27.23 3.14
N VAL A 108 -55.84 27.45 3.54
CA VAL A 108 -54.71 27.58 2.61
C VAL A 108 -53.79 26.39 2.78
N LYS A 109 -53.50 25.69 1.68
CA LYS A 109 -52.63 24.52 1.63
C LYS A 109 -51.55 24.74 0.58
N GLN A 110 -50.28 24.52 0.93
CA GLN A 110 -49.17 24.64 -0.01
C GLN A 110 -48.32 23.37 -0.01
N SER A 111 -48.19 22.76 -1.19
CA SER A 111 -47.47 21.49 -1.37
C SER A 111 -46.01 21.56 -0.89
N ALA A 112 -45.47 20.39 -0.51
CA ALA A 112 -44.06 20.21 -0.15
C ALA A 112 -43.10 20.49 -1.31
N ALA A 113 -41.87 20.90 -1.00
CA ALA A 113 -40.73 20.76 -1.90
C ALA A 113 -40.34 19.28 -2.07
N ASP A 114 -39.46 19.03 -3.05
CA ASP A 114 -38.85 17.70 -3.21
C ASP A 114 -37.99 17.41 -1.97
N VAL A 115 -38.06 16.18 -1.47
CA VAL A 115 -37.28 15.78 -0.30
C VAL A 115 -35.81 15.66 -0.69
N ILE A 116 -34.92 16.14 0.18
CA ILE A 116 -33.47 16.08 -0.01
C ILE A 116 -32.85 15.37 1.20
N ILE A 117 -31.88 14.50 0.92
CA ILE A 117 -30.98 13.92 1.93
C ILE A 117 -29.55 14.05 1.40
N ASP A 118 -28.74 14.82 2.12
CA ASP A 118 -27.31 14.98 1.84
C ASP A 118 -26.48 14.37 2.97
N LEU A 119 -25.49 13.55 2.63
CA LEU A 119 -24.65 12.82 3.57
C LEU A 119 -23.26 13.48 3.66
N ASP A 120 -22.73 13.61 4.88
CA ASP A 120 -21.33 14.04 5.06
C ASP A 120 -20.33 12.97 4.59
N LYS A 121 -20.74 11.69 4.63
CA LYS A 121 -19.94 10.53 4.21
C LYS A 121 -20.85 9.49 3.57
N GLU A 122 -20.50 9.03 2.37
CA GLU A 122 -21.18 7.92 1.68
C GLU A 122 -20.56 6.55 2.01
N ALA A 123 -19.32 6.53 2.53
CA ALA A 123 -18.64 5.31 2.94
C ALA A 123 -17.79 5.52 4.20
N VAL A 124 -17.72 4.50 5.05
CA VAL A 124 -16.90 4.46 6.28
C VAL A 124 -16.18 3.13 6.36
N THR A 125 -14.88 3.16 6.66
CA THR A 125 -14.08 1.97 6.96
C THR A 125 -13.68 1.97 8.43
N LEU A 126 -14.09 0.94 9.16
CA LEU A 126 -13.79 0.75 10.58
C LEU A 126 -12.62 -0.24 10.77
N PRO A 127 -11.77 -0.02 11.78
CA PRO A 127 -10.64 -0.91 12.03
C PRO A 127 -11.09 -2.28 12.59
N VAL A 128 -10.19 -3.26 12.50
CA VAL A 128 -10.39 -4.63 12.98
C VAL A 128 -10.82 -4.68 14.45
N GLY A 129 -10.23 -3.84 15.31
CA GLY A 129 -10.55 -3.78 16.74
C GLY A 129 -11.94 -3.23 17.08
N GLY A 130 -12.72 -2.82 16.08
CA GLY A 130 -13.98 -2.11 16.29
C GLY A 130 -13.77 -0.61 16.53
N GLY A 131 -14.84 0.10 16.80
CA GLY A 131 -14.78 1.55 16.96
C GLY A 131 -16.14 2.20 16.86
N THR A 132 -16.17 3.51 17.10
CA THR A 132 -17.38 4.32 17.01
C THR A 132 -17.13 5.49 16.06
N GLU A 133 -18.07 5.73 15.14
CA GLU A 133 -18.01 6.81 14.17
C GLU A 133 -19.35 7.57 14.16
N LYS A 134 -19.28 8.91 14.16
CA LYS A 134 -20.46 9.78 13.99
C LYS A 134 -20.57 10.21 12.54
N ILE A 135 -21.78 10.08 11.97
CA ILE A 135 -22.09 10.47 10.60
C ILE A 135 -23.16 11.56 10.63
N GLY A 136 -22.86 12.68 9.99
CA GLY A 136 -23.82 13.79 9.82
C GLY A 136 -24.59 13.67 8.50
N PHE A 137 -25.80 14.21 8.51
CA PHE A 137 -26.62 14.35 7.32
C PHE A 137 -27.49 15.61 7.42
N TYR A 138 -27.91 16.12 6.27
CA TYR A 138 -28.89 17.19 6.13
C TYR A 138 -30.16 16.69 5.44
N SER A 139 -31.32 17.18 5.88
CA SER A 139 -32.58 17.00 5.18
C SER A 139 -33.49 18.21 5.36
N ASN A 140 -34.28 18.52 4.33
CA ASN A 140 -35.32 19.56 4.38
C ASN A 140 -36.65 19.05 4.99
N THR A 141 -36.67 17.83 5.53
CA THR A 141 -37.77 17.29 6.33
C THR A 141 -37.23 16.73 7.64
N GLU A 142 -38.06 16.71 8.68
CA GLU A 142 -37.71 16.10 9.98
C GLU A 142 -38.02 14.59 10.02
N GLN A 143 -38.68 14.07 8.99
CA GLN A 143 -39.13 12.67 8.91
C GLN A 143 -38.10 11.76 8.23
N VAL A 144 -36.86 11.78 8.73
CA VAL A 144 -35.80 10.88 8.25
C VAL A 144 -35.73 9.64 9.14
N LYS A 145 -35.98 8.48 8.56
CA LYS A 145 -35.75 7.18 9.20
C LYS A 145 -34.33 6.72 8.89
N VAL A 146 -33.60 6.25 9.89
CA VAL A 146 -32.25 5.67 9.74
C VAL A 146 -32.28 4.25 10.27
N GLU A 147 -31.88 3.28 9.45
CA GLU A 147 -31.85 1.87 9.82
C GLU A 147 -30.73 1.11 9.12
N LEU A 148 -30.38 -0.07 9.63
CA LEU A 148 -29.46 -0.97 8.93
C LEU A 148 -30.23 -1.69 7.81
N ALA A 149 -29.61 -1.80 6.63
CA ALA A 149 -30.16 -2.54 5.50
C ALA A 149 -30.39 -4.03 5.84
N SER A 150 -29.57 -4.58 6.73
CA SER A 150 -29.74 -5.92 7.29
C SER A 150 -29.26 -5.93 8.74
N ALA A 151 -29.97 -6.66 9.59
CA ALA A 151 -29.56 -6.83 10.98
C ALA A 151 -28.27 -7.64 11.04
N VAL A 152 -27.27 -7.09 11.72
CA VAL A 152 -25.98 -7.75 11.97
C VAL A 152 -25.67 -7.65 13.46
N ASP A 153 -24.97 -8.65 14.00
CA ASP A 153 -24.62 -8.74 15.43
C ASP A 153 -23.42 -7.87 15.82
N TRP A 154 -22.66 -7.39 14.82
CA TRP A 154 -21.39 -6.72 14.99
C TRP A 154 -21.44 -5.20 14.89
N LEU A 155 -22.50 -4.62 14.32
CA LEU A 155 -22.67 -3.17 14.18
C LEU A 155 -23.97 -2.73 14.85
N THR A 156 -23.90 -1.73 15.72
CA THR A 156 -25.08 -1.07 16.28
C THR A 156 -25.23 0.34 15.69
N LEU A 157 -26.48 0.75 15.53
CA LEU A 157 -26.87 2.10 15.14
C LEU A 157 -27.51 2.77 16.36
N ASP A 158 -26.87 3.82 16.86
CA ASP A 158 -27.25 4.52 18.09
C ASP A 158 -27.31 6.03 17.88
N LYS A 159 -27.94 6.75 18.82
CA LYS A 159 -27.97 8.23 18.86
C LYS A 159 -28.45 8.86 17.55
N VAL A 160 -29.51 8.32 16.94
CA VAL A 160 -30.15 8.92 15.76
C VAL A 160 -30.80 10.24 16.17
N THR A 161 -30.31 11.35 15.62
CA THR A 161 -30.83 12.71 15.79
C THR A 161 -31.34 13.26 14.46
N LYS A 162 -31.86 14.49 14.46
CA LYS A 162 -32.35 15.19 13.26
C LYS A 162 -31.29 15.33 12.14
N ASN A 163 -30.01 15.31 12.48
CA ASN A 163 -28.91 15.62 11.55
C ASN A 163 -27.68 14.71 11.71
N SER A 164 -27.77 13.65 12.51
CA SER A 164 -26.66 12.72 12.67
C SER A 164 -27.10 11.38 13.24
N PHE A 165 -26.24 10.38 13.10
CA PHE A 165 -26.34 9.12 13.82
C PHE A 165 -24.94 8.63 14.17
N THR A 166 -24.86 7.67 15.09
CA THR A 166 -23.60 7.05 15.50
C THR A 166 -23.64 5.57 15.17
N ILE A 167 -22.57 5.07 14.58
CA ILE A 167 -22.36 3.62 14.39
C ILE A 167 -21.28 3.13 15.34
N THR A 168 -21.48 1.96 15.92
CA THR A 168 -20.50 1.31 16.80
C THR A 168 -20.29 -0.14 16.37
N ALA A 169 -19.06 -0.49 16.01
CA ALA A 169 -18.68 -1.84 15.62
C ALA A 169 -17.93 -2.58 16.73
N LYS A 170 -18.28 -3.85 16.95
CA LYS A 170 -17.47 -4.83 17.69
C LYS A 170 -16.23 -5.21 16.91
N ALA A 171 -15.22 -5.78 17.56
CA ALA A 171 -14.04 -6.31 16.87
C ALA A 171 -14.43 -7.36 15.81
N ASN A 172 -13.69 -7.41 14.70
CA ASN A 172 -13.81 -8.42 13.65
C ASN A 172 -12.68 -9.47 13.81
N ASP A 173 -13.00 -10.52 14.55
CA ASP A 173 -12.08 -11.64 14.79
C ASP A 173 -11.99 -12.62 13.60
N GLY A 174 -12.79 -12.38 12.54
CA GLY A 174 -12.75 -13.14 11.31
C GLY A 174 -11.59 -12.78 10.39
N THR A 175 -11.37 -13.63 9.37
CA THR A 175 -10.34 -13.45 8.33
C THR A 175 -10.85 -12.73 7.07
N ALA A 176 -12.17 -12.52 6.96
CA ALA A 176 -12.81 -11.83 5.85
C ALA A 176 -13.37 -10.47 6.29
N LYS A 177 -13.25 -9.47 5.41
CA LYS A 177 -13.92 -8.17 5.61
C LYS A 177 -15.42 -8.40 5.68
N ARG A 178 -16.10 -7.59 6.47
CA ARG A 178 -17.57 -7.61 6.57
C ARG A 178 -18.10 -6.21 6.29
N SER A 179 -19.27 -6.13 5.66
CA SER A 179 -19.89 -4.86 5.34
C SER A 179 -21.40 -4.93 5.56
N VAL A 180 -21.98 -3.77 5.85
CA VAL A 180 -23.42 -3.55 5.93
C VAL A 180 -23.70 -2.10 5.51
N LYS A 181 -24.88 -1.85 4.95
CA LYS A 181 -25.30 -0.49 4.61
C LYS A 181 -26.19 0.08 5.71
N VAL A 182 -26.03 1.37 5.99
CA VAL A 182 -27.01 2.17 6.73
C VAL A 182 -27.88 2.90 5.71
N VAL A 183 -29.19 2.77 5.83
CA VAL A 183 -30.17 3.34 4.90
C VAL A 183 -30.87 4.51 5.58
N LEU A 184 -30.89 5.67 4.91
CA LEU A 184 -31.65 6.84 5.30
C LEU A 184 -32.82 6.99 4.34
N THR A 185 -34.03 7.04 4.87
CA THR A 185 -35.26 7.16 4.08
C THR A 185 -36.09 8.35 4.55
N ALA A 186 -36.47 9.22 3.61
CA ALA A 186 -37.39 10.33 3.85
C ALA A 186 -38.35 10.45 2.66
N GLY A 187 -39.64 10.19 2.91
CA GLY A 187 -40.63 10.05 1.83
C GLY A 187 -40.24 8.93 0.85
N THR A 188 -40.04 9.29 -0.42
CA THR A 188 -39.58 8.37 -1.48
C THR A 188 -38.07 8.40 -1.70
N VAL A 189 -37.34 9.31 -1.05
CA VAL A 189 -35.90 9.48 -1.23
C VAL A 189 -35.16 8.56 -0.27
N THR A 190 -34.20 7.81 -0.82
CA THR A 190 -33.34 6.89 -0.07
C THR A 190 -31.88 7.18 -0.36
N LYS A 191 -31.05 7.21 0.68
CA LYS A 191 -29.58 7.32 0.61
C LYS A 191 -28.95 6.22 1.44
N GLU A 192 -27.75 5.80 1.05
CA GLU A 192 -27.04 4.71 1.69
C GLU A 192 -25.65 5.16 2.13
N VAL A 193 -25.23 4.70 3.30
CA VAL A 193 -23.84 4.75 3.75
C VAL A 193 -23.28 3.34 3.79
N GLU A 194 -22.22 3.08 3.03
CA GLU A 194 -21.51 1.81 3.09
C GLU A 194 -20.59 1.76 4.30
N VAL A 195 -20.84 0.82 5.22
CA VAL A 195 -19.97 0.58 6.37
C VAL A 195 -19.21 -0.71 6.14
N THR A 196 -17.90 -0.60 5.96
CA THR A 196 -16.99 -1.75 5.86
C THR A 196 -16.15 -1.84 7.13
N GLN A 197 -15.99 -3.05 7.66
CA GLN A 197 -15.03 -3.31 8.72
C GLN A 197 -13.92 -4.21 8.23
N GLU A 198 -12.68 -3.77 8.48
CA GLU A 198 -11.48 -4.55 8.20
C GLU A 198 -11.47 -5.87 8.98
N ALA A 199 -10.71 -6.85 8.48
CA ALA A 199 -10.57 -8.16 9.10
C ALA A 199 -9.15 -8.37 9.63
N THR A 200 -9.00 -9.32 10.53
CA THR A 200 -7.66 -9.71 10.99
C THR A 200 -6.92 -10.35 9.83
N SER A 201 -5.90 -9.66 9.30
CA SER A 201 -4.95 -10.26 8.37
C SER A 201 -4.07 -11.21 9.17
N LEU A 202 -4.48 -12.47 9.25
CA LEU A 202 -3.78 -13.50 10.01
C LEU A 202 -2.40 -13.79 9.39
N TYR A 203 -2.39 -13.99 8.06
CA TYR A 203 -1.21 -14.34 7.29
C TYR A 203 -0.66 -13.14 6.52
N VAL A 204 0.66 -12.99 6.54
CA VAL A 204 1.37 -11.91 5.83
C VAL A 204 2.33 -12.54 4.82
N LEU A 205 2.11 -12.23 3.55
CA LEU A 205 3.03 -12.53 2.46
C LEU A 205 3.69 -11.26 1.95
N PRO A 206 4.90 -11.38 1.37
CA PRO A 206 5.50 -10.29 0.64
C PRO A 206 4.78 -10.02 -0.68
N LEU A 207 5.11 -8.92 -1.35
CA LEU A 207 4.62 -8.64 -2.70
C LEU A 207 5.14 -9.69 -3.70
N LEU A 208 4.34 -10.70 -4.02
CA LEU A 208 4.72 -11.82 -4.89
C LEU A 208 4.76 -11.47 -6.39
N LYS A 209 4.28 -10.29 -6.78
CA LYS A 209 4.26 -9.81 -8.17
C LYS A 209 5.55 -9.06 -8.49
N LEU A 210 6.27 -9.48 -9.51
CA LEU A 210 7.52 -8.84 -9.97
C LEU A 210 7.37 -8.16 -11.33
N PRO A 211 8.19 -7.14 -11.64
CA PRO A 211 9.19 -6.51 -10.75
C PRO A 211 8.54 -5.73 -9.60
N ALA A 212 9.16 -5.75 -8.42
CA ALA A 212 8.69 -5.08 -7.21
C ALA A 212 9.82 -4.25 -6.61
N ASP A 213 10.04 -3.07 -7.18
CA ASP A 213 10.99 -2.09 -6.66
C ASP A 213 10.59 -1.60 -5.25
N LEU A 214 11.48 -0.82 -4.63
CA LEU A 214 11.26 -0.34 -3.26
C LEU A 214 9.99 0.50 -3.15
N SER A 215 9.68 1.32 -4.16
CA SER A 215 8.45 2.14 -4.16
C SER A 215 7.20 1.27 -4.19
N SER A 216 7.17 0.25 -5.05
CA SER A 216 6.06 -0.70 -5.16
C SER A 216 5.83 -1.47 -3.86
N VAL A 217 6.92 -1.93 -3.22
CA VAL A 217 6.84 -2.61 -1.91
C VAL A 217 6.33 -1.66 -0.85
N CYS A 218 6.86 -0.43 -0.76
CA CYS A 218 6.37 0.57 0.19
C CYS A 218 4.88 0.86 0.01
N THR A 219 4.41 1.08 -1.21
CA THR A 219 2.99 1.31 -1.51
C THR A 219 2.13 0.10 -1.13
N TYR A 220 2.59 -1.11 -1.43
CA TYR A 220 1.89 -2.35 -1.08
C TYR A 220 1.77 -2.55 0.44
N GLU A 221 2.84 -2.31 1.19
CA GLU A 221 2.84 -2.48 2.64
C GLU A 221 2.04 -1.36 3.35
N VAL A 222 2.25 -0.10 2.98
CA VAL A 222 1.49 1.03 3.53
C VAL A 222 0.00 0.91 3.19
N GLY A 223 -0.34 0.45 1.98
CA GLY A 223 -1.73 0.22 1.55
C GLY A 223 -2.47 -0.83 2.39
N ARG A 224 -1.76 -1.72 3.08
CA ARG A 224 -2.32 -2.70 4.04
C ARG A 224 -2.19 -2.25 5.50
N GLY A 225 -1.86 -0.97 5.71
CA GLY A 225 -1.72 -0.35 7.02
C GLY A 225 -0.42 -0.66 7.74
N HIS A 226 0.57 -1.28 7.08
CA HIS A 226 1.85 -1.60 7.70
C HIS A 226 2.74 -0.36 7.83
N THR A 227 3.70 -0.41 8.75
CA THR A 227 4.56 0.73 9.08
C THR A 227 6.03 0.39 8.90
N LEU A 228 6.75 1.13 8.07
CA LEU A 228 8.20 0.98 7.90
C LEU A 228 8.93 1.41 9.19
N VAL A 229 9.72 0.51 9.77
CA VAL A 229 10.42 0.75 11.05
C VAL A 229 11.93 0.53 11.00
N LYS A 230 12.44 -0.10 9.93
CA LYS A 230 13.88 -0.25 9.69
C LYS A 230 14.19 0.00 8.22
N ILE A 231 15.26 0.75 7.96
CA ILE A 231 15.85 1.01 6.64
C ILE A 231 17.37 0.79 6.71
N PRO A 232 18.06 0.59 5.58
CA PRO A 232 19.51 0.59 5.54
C PRO A 232 20.11 1.85 6.16
N ASP A 233 21.13 1.68 7.00
CA ASP A 233 21.89 2.75 7.64
C ASP A 233 23.30 2.93 7.02
N GLY A 234 23.66 2.05 6.08
CA GLY A 234 24.96 2.05 5.40
C GLY A 234 26.12 1.47 6.22
N LEU A 235 25.95 1.29 7.52
CA LEU A 235 26.97 0.75 8.43
C LEU A 235 26.71 -0.72 8.76
N PHE A 236 25.62 -0.98 9.50
CA PHE A 236 25.25 -2.30 10.01
C PHE A 236 24.16 -2.94 9.15
N ASN A 237 23.18 -2.15 8.76
CA ASN A 237 22.13 -2.56 7.84
C ASN A 237 22.39 -1.95 6.45
N LYS A 238 22.66 -2.79 5.46
CA LYS A 238 22.93 -2.34 4.10
C LYS A 238 21.81 -2.64 3.11
N THR A 239 20.93 -3.58 3.43
CA THR A 239 20.04 -4.20 2.42
C THR A 239 18.62 -4.45 2.93
N PHE A 240 18.37 -4.32 4.24
CA PHE A 240 17.11 -4.76 4.84
C PHE A 240 16.15 -3.61 5.15
N TYR A 241 14.88 -3.81 4.79
CA TYR A 241 13.76 -2.94 5.14
C TYR A 241 12.77 -3.76 5.97
N ARG A 242 12.29 -3.24 7.09
CA ARG A 242 11.34 -3.97 7.95
C ARG A 242 10.07 -3.16 8.17
N PHE A 243 8.93 -3.78 7.93
CA PHE A 243 7.61 -3.23 8.19
C PHE A 243 6.97 -3.95 9.38
N LEU A 244 6.36 -3.21 10.31
CA LEU A 244 5.44 -3.76 11.29
C LEU A 244 4.09 -4.02 10.62
N THR A 245 3.54 -5.21 10.85
CA THR A 245 2.27 -5.63 10.25
C THR A 245 1.10 -5.36 11.21
N LYS A 246 -0.12 -5.64 10.76
CA LYS A 246 -1.31 -5.69 11.64
C LYS A 246 -1.57 -7.09 12.22
N SER A 247 -0.79 -8.10 11.83
CA SER A 247 -0.93 -9.46 12.33
C SER A 247 -0.19 -9.63 13.66
N ALA A 248 -0.90 -10.00 14.73
CA ALA A 248 -0.25 -10.39 15.98
C ALA A 248 0.59 -11.68 15.83
N ALA A 249 0.16 -12.59 14.97
CA ALA A 249 0.86 -13.84 14.68
C ALA A 249 2.12 -13.62 13.84
N MET A 250 2.09 -12.66 12.92
CA MET A 250 3.20 -12.34 12.01
C MET A 250 3.60 -10.86 12.12
N PRO A 251 4.23 -10.42 13.22
CA PRO A 251 4.30 -9.02 13.64
C PRO A 251 5.12 -8.10 12.74
N PHE A 252 5.98 -8.66 11.88
CA PHE A 252 6.77 -7.89 10.93
C PHE A 252 6.95 -8.65 9.62
N ILE A 253 7.26 -7.95 8.55
CA ILE A 253 7.85 -8.52 7.35
C ILE A 253 9.11 -7.74 6.99
N GLN A 254 10.17 -8.47 6.64
CA GLN A 254 11.47 -7.90 6.32
C GLN A 254 11.85 -8.23 4.89
N TYR A 255 12.13 -7.22 4.08
CA TYR A 255 12.58 -7.34 2.70
C TYR A 255 14.09 -7.12 2.59
N SER A 256 14.74 -7.80 1.65
CA SER A 256 16.14 -7.62 1.29
C SER A 256 16.26 -7.13 -0.15
N PHE A 257 16.85 -5.95 -0.33
CA PHE A 257 17.18 -5.40 -1.64
C PHE A 257 18.69 -5.39 -1.85
N ALA A 258 19.14 -5.66 -3.08
CA ALA A 258 20.56 -5.55 -3.42
C ALA A 258 21.07 -4.10 -3.37
N SER A 259 20.19 -3.14 -3.69
CA SER A 259 20.39 -1.69 -3.57
C SER A 259 19.02 -0.99 -3.52
N GLU A 260 18.99 0.28 -3.13
CA GLU A 260 17.74 1.08 -3.12
C GLU A 260 17.13 1.26 -4.53
N THR A 261 17.97 1.17 -5.56
CA THR A 261 17.61 1.30 -6.98
C THR A 261 17.36 -0.04 -7.67
N ALA A 262 17.39 -1.15 -6.93
CA ALA A 262 17.14 -2.46 -7.50
C ALA A 262 15.71 -2.55 -8.04
N LYS A 263 15.54 -3.12 -9.24
CA LYS A 263 14.22 -3.37 -9.86
C LYS A 263 13.31 -4.30 -9.04
N GLY A 264 13.88 -4.95 -8.02
CA GLY A 264 13.09 -5.49 -6.92
C GLY A 264 13.91 -6.22 -5.88
N TYR A 265 13.22 -6.72 -4.86
CA TYR A 265 13.84 -7.44 -3.74
C TYR A 265 14.28 -8.86 -4.13
N THR A 266 15.20 -9.44 -3.35
CA THR A 266 15.75 -10.80 -3.58
C THR A 266 15.21 -11.83 -2.59
N SER A 267 14.84 -11.39 -1.39
CA SER A 267 14.16 -12.22 -0.41
C SER A 267 13.31 -11.38 0.53
N ALA A 268 12.33 -12.02 1.15
CA ALA A 268 11.61 -11.48 2.28
C ALA A 268 11.44 -12.55 3.36
N ALA A 269 11.42 -12.13 4.62
CA ALA A 269 11.26 -13.02 5.76
C ALA A 269 10.27 -12.46 6.77
N THR A 270 9.47 -13.34 7.35
CA THR A 270 8.61 -13.09 8.51
C THR A 270 8.72 -14.28 9.48
N VAL A 271 8.10 -14.14 10.64
CA VAL A 271 7.93 -15.21 11.62
C VAL A 271 6.45 -15.40 11.86
N CYS A 272 6.03 -16.64 12.12
CA CYS A 272 4.76 -16.93 12.75
C CYS A 272 5.02 -17.32 14.20
N LEU A 273 4.45 -16.59 15.15
CA LEU A 273 4.64 -16.83 16.60
C LEU A 273 3.73 -17.93 17.15
N ASP A 274 2.89 -18.53 16.31
CA ASP A 274 2.04 -19.67 16.65
C ASP A 274 2.14 -20.72 15.54
N VAL A 275 2.79 -21.83 15.86
CA VAL A 275 3.04 -22.92 14.90
C VAL A 275 1.75 -23.55 14.39
N SER A 276 0.67 -23.55 15.19
CA SER A 276 -0.61 -24.16 14.81
C SER A 276 -1.30 -23.44 13.66
N LEU A 277 -0.94 -22.17 13.42
CA LEU A 277 -1.49 -21.38 12.32
C LEU A 277 -0.90 -21.76 10.97
N VAL A 278 0.23 -22.47 10.93
CA VAL A 278 0.98 -22.74 9.69
C VAL A 278 1.32 -24.22 9.50
N LYS A 279 1.61 -24.96 10.56
CA LYS A 279 1.95 -26.38 10.49
C LYS A 279 0.68 -27.20 10.34
N ASP A 280 0.61 -27.98 9.27
CA ASP A 280 -0.52 -28.87 8.95
C ASP A 280 -1.89 -28.14 9.01
N ASN A 281 -1.90 -26.85 8.65
CA ASN A 281 -3.07 -25.99 8.72
C ASN A 281 -3.70 -25.79 7.34
N ALA A 282 -4.93 -26.30 7.16
CA ALA A 282 -5.63 -26.24 5.88
C ALA A 282 -5.98 -24.80 5.43
N ASN A 283 -6.24 -23.88 6.37
CA ASN A 283 -6.52 -22.48 6.03
C ASN A 283 -5.27 -21.78 5.51
N PHE A 284 -4.10 -22.09 6.09
CA PHE A 284 -2.84 -21.58 5.58
C PHE A 284 -2.53 -22.12 4.19
N ASP A 285 -2.70 -23.43 3.98
CA ASP A 285 -2.51 -24.05 2.67
C ASP A 285 -3.47 -23.45 1.61
N ALA A 286 -4.74 -23.22 1.96
CA ALA A 286 -5.71 -22.56 1.08
C ALA A 286 -5.31 -21.13 0.75
N PHE A 287 -4.91 -20.35 1.75
CA PHE A 287 -4.43 -18.98 1.58
C PHE A 287 -3.19 -18.92 0.67
N LEU A 288 -2.22 -19.82 0.82
CA LEU A 288 -1.06 -19.89 -0.07
C LEU A 288 -1.45 -20.24 -1.50
N LYS A 289 -2.38 -21.18 -1.67
CA LYS A 289 -2.91 -21.55 -2.99
C LYS A 289 -3.62 -20.40 -3.68
N GLU A 290 -4.44 -19.64 -2.97
CA GLU A 290 -5.10 -18.42 -3.48
C GLU A 290 -4.10 -17.35 -3.94
N ASN A 291 -2.91 -17.32 -3.31
CA ASN A 291 -1.80 -16.45 -3.68
C ASN A 291 -0.83 -17.07 -4.71
N GLY A 292 -1.23 -18.16 -5.38
CA GLY A 292 -0.49 -18.77 -6.47
C GLY A 292 0.67 -19.69 -6.06
N LEU A 293 0.71 -20.10 -4.78
CA LEU A 293 1.71 -21.04 -4.23
C LEU A 293 1.07 -22.41 -3.98
N ASP A 294 0.81 -23.15 -5.06
CA ASP A 294 0.00 -24.37 -5.08
C ASP A 294 0.79 -25.69 -4.93
N LYS A 295 2.12 -25.67 -5.14
CA LYS A 295 2.98 -26.86 -5.02
C LYS A 295 3.68 -26.91 -3.66
N LYS A 296 3.46 -27.98 -2.90
CA LYS A 296 3.98 -28.20 -1.54
C LYS A 296 4.96 -29.38 -1.49
N THR A 297 6.16 -29.18 -0.95
CA THR A 297 7.15 -30.23 -0.70
C THR A 297 7.68 -30.16 0.73
N LYS A 298 8.00 -31.31 1.34
CA LYS A 298 8.54 -31.41 2.70
C LYS A 298 10.00 -31.87 2.67
N SER A 299 10.82 -31.36 3.58
CA SER A 299 12.15 -31.93 3.87
C SER A 299 12.04 -33.35 4.44
N GLN A 300 13.13 -34.12 4.41
CA GLN A 300 13.15 -35.50 4.93
C GLN A 300 12.79 -35.59 6.42
N ASP A 301 13.12 -34.56 7.20
CA ASP A 301 12.79 -34.46 8.63
C ASP A 301 11.46 -33.71 8.90
N GLU A 302 10.75 -33.32 7.84
CA GLU A 302 9.51 -32.53 7.84
C GLU A 302 9.58 -31.19 8.59
N LYS A 303 10.78 -30.71 8.93
CA LYS A 303 10.95 -29.41 9.60
C LYS A 303 10.85 -28.24 8.65
N VAL A 304 11.04 -28.45 7.35
CA VAL A 304 10.92 -27.40 6.34
C VAL A 304 9.88 -27.80 5.31
N ILE A 305 8.87 -26.96 5.15
CA ILE A 305 7.87 -27.09 4.11
C ILE A 305 8.12 -26.00 3.07
N THR A 306 8.25 -26.38 1.81
CA THR A 306 8.48 -25.45 0.71
C THR A 306 7.25 -25.37 -0.18
N TYR A 307 6.79 -24.15 -0.43
CA TYR A 307 5.70 -23.83 -1.33
C TYR A 307 6.24 -23.11 -2.57
N THR A 308 5.76 -23.49 -3.75
CA THR A 308 6.14 -22.88 -5.04
C THR A 308 4.92 -22.75 -5.93
N GLY A 309 5.01 -21.89 -6.95
CA GLY A 309 3.97 -21.68 -7.95
C GLY A 309 4.53 -21.70 -9.36
N THR A 310 3.66 -21.84 -10.35
CA THR A 310 4.07 -21.79 -11.78
C THR A 310 4.29 -20.35 -12.25
N GLU A 311 3.47 -19.40 -11.76
CA GLU A 311 3.58 -17.97 -12.10
C GLU A 311 4.27 -17.13 -11.03
N VAL A 312 4.38 -17.65 -9.80
CA VAL A 312 5.06 -16.97 -8.69
C VAL A 312 6.56 -17.26 -8.76
N LEU A 313 7.37 -16.20 -8.92
CA LEU A 313 8.84 -16.29 -8.99
C LEU A 313 9.51 -16.33 -7.60
N PHE A 314 8.80 -16.87 -6.61
CA PHE A 314 9.29 -17.03 -5.25
C PHE A 314 9.06 -18.44 -4.77
N SER A 315 10.05 -18.99 -4.09
CA SER A 315 9.90 -20.16 -3.24
C SER A 315 9.66 -19.70 -1.81
N LEU A 316 8.54 -20.10 -1.23
CA LEU A 316 8.20 -19.81 0.16
C LEU A 316 8.56 -21.01 1.04
N LYS A 317 9.58 -20.87 1.88
CA LYS A 317 9.99 -21.89 2.85
C LYS A 317 9.40 -21.57 4.21
N VAL A 318 8.82 -22.57 4.86
CA VAL A 318 8.27 -22.53 6.21
C VAL A 318 9.10 -23.48 7.06
N ALA A 319 10.03 -22.94 7.83
CA ALA A 319 10.85 -23.67 8.77
C ALA A 319 10.16 -23.72 10.14
N ILE A 320 9.75 -24.92 10.56
CA ILE A 320 8.99 -25.17 11.78
C ILE A 320 9.93 -25.19 12.99
N GLU A 321 9.58 -24.42 14.01
CA GLU A 321 10.23 -24.40 15.32
C GLU A 321 9.25 -24.76 16.43
N ALA A 322 9.75 -25.00 17.65
CA ALA A 322 8.92 -25.43 18.78
C ALA A 322 7.77 -24.45 19.09
N ASN A 323 8.01 -23.14 18.95
CA ASN A 323 7.06 -22.08 19.33
C ASN A 323 6.61 -21.23 18.13
N GLY A 324 6.67 -21.76 16.91
CA GLY A 324 6.30 -20.99 15.73
C GLY A 324 6.91 -21.51 14.45
N ALA A 325 7.07 -20.62 13.48
CA ALA A 325 7.80 -20.90 12.26
C ALA A 325 8.53 -19.65 11.74
N VAL A 326 9.60 -19.87 10.97
CA VAL A 326 10.20 -18.85 10.12
C VAL A 326 9.69 -19.05 8.70
N ILE A 327 9.20 -17.98 8.08
CA ILE A 327 8.68 -18.00 6.72
C ILE A 327 9.58 -17.11 5.86
N THR A 328 10.21 -17.70 4.86
CA THR A 328 11.13 -17.00 3.96
C THR A 328 10.66 -17.16 2.52
N ALA A 329 10.43 -16.05 1.83
CA ALA A 329 10.26 -16.02 0.39
C ALA A 329 11.62 -15.71 -0.26
N GLU A 330 12.13 -16.62 -1.07
CA GLU A 330 13.38 -16.44 -1.82
C GLU A 330 13.05 -16.32 -3.30
N TYR A 331 13.58 -15.29 -3.96
CA TYR A 331 13.39 -15.11 -5.40
C TYR A 331 13.98 -16.30 -6.15
N THR A 332 13.13 -17.00 -6.88
CA THR A 332 13.49 -18.10 -7.77
C THR A 332 13.11 -17.69 -9.18
N PRO A 333 14.07 -17.21 -10.00
CA PRO A 333 13.76 -16.96 -11.40
C PRO A 333 13.30 -18.28 -12.06
N LYS A 334 12.55 -18.23 -13.18
CA LYS A 334 12.03 -19.43 -13.89
C LYS A 334 13.12 -20.42 -14.39
N GLY A 335 14.37 -20.20 -13.99
CA GLY A 335 15.54 -20.94 -14.41
C GLY A 335 16.05 -20.46 -15.75
N GLN A 336 17.17 -21.06 -16.16
CA GLN A 336 17.73 -20.89 -17.49
C GLN A 336 16.78 -21.55 -18.50
N ASP A 337 16.27 -20.77 -19.45
CA ASP A 337 15.21 -21.16 -20.40
C ASP A 337 15.72 -21.96 -21.61
N LYS A 338 17.03 -21.90 -21.86
CA LYS A 338 17.70 -22.58 -22.98
C LYS A 338 19.13 -22.94 -22.62
N ASP A 339 19.76 -23.78 -23.43
CA ASP A 339 21.19 -24.02 -23.29
C ASP A 339 22.00 -22.80 -23.78
N TYR A 340 23.08 -22.49 -23.09
CA TYR A 340 23.96 -21.38 -23.43
C TYR A 340 25.31 -21.93 -23.92
N ALA A 341 25.88 -21.30 -24.95
CA ALA A 341 27.27 -21.54 -25.29
C ALA A 341 28.16 -21.18 -24.09
N THR A 342 29.21 -21.95 -23.84
CA THR A 342 30.19 -21.66 -22.80
C THR A 342 31.62 -21.80 -23.33
N PHE A 343 32.62 -21.59 -22.47
CA PHE A 343 34.03 -21.75 -22.83
C PHE A 343 34.34 -23.20 -23.19
N LYS A 344 35.30 -23.42 -24.11
CA LYS A 344 35.65 -24.78 -24.58
C LYS A 344 36.43 -25.58 -23.53
N ALA A 345 37.16 -24.87 -22.67
CA ALA A 345 37.93 -25.40 -21.55
C ALA A 345 37.89 -24.35 -20.42
N LEU A 346 38.46 -24.67 -19.26
CA LEU A 346 38.58 -23.72 -18.17
C LEU A 346 39.29 -22.44 -18.68
N PRO A 347 38.65 -21.26 -18.62
CA PRO A 347 39.24 -20.04 -19.15
C PRO A 347 40.44 -19.57 -18.31
N MET A 348 41.23 -18.70 -18.92
CA MET A 348 42.42 -18.07 -18.35
C MET A 348 43.62 -19.00 -18.08
N THR A 349 43.61 -20.26 -18.51
CA THR A 349 44.71 -21.21 -18.21
C THR A 349 46.06 -20.77 -18.75
N ASP A 350 46.08 -20.12 -19.92
CA ASP A 350 47.31 -19.60 -20.53
C ASP A 350 47.95 -18.47 -19.70
N GLN A 351 47.15 -17.69 -18.98
CA GLN A 351 47.58 -16.57 -18.15
C GLN A 351 47.92 -17.03 -16.73
N VAL A 352 47.04 -17.85 -16.13
CA VAL A 352 47.14 -18.29 -14.72
C VAL A 352 48.42 -19.06 -14.43
N GLN A 353 48.98 -19.76 -15.41
CA GLN A 353 50.26 -20.49 -15.24
C GLN A 353 51.46 -19.59 -14.89
N TYR A 354 51.37 -18.27 -15.14
CA TYR A 354 52.44 -17.31 -14.84
C TYR A 354 52.26 -16.60 -13.49
N MET A 355 51.16 -16.86 -12.79
CA MET A 355 50.92 -16.31 -11.45
C MET A 355 51.89 -16.93 -10.43
N GLY A 356 52.29 -16.13 -9.46
CA GLY A 356 52.97 -16.55 -8.24
C GLY A 356 52.20 -16.09 -7.00
N ASP A 357 52.65 -16.53 -5.83
CA ASP A 357 52.10 -16.11 -4.55
C ASP A 357 53.17 -16.11 -3.47
N ARG A 358 53.29 -15.00 -2.76
CA ARG A 358 54.33 -14.79 -1.75
C ARG A 358 54.09 -15.64 -0.49
N ASP A 359 52.84 -15.76 -0.04
CA ASP A 359 52.51 -16.42 1.23
C ASP A 359 52.58 -17.95 1.09
N LEU A 360 52.20 -18.47 -0.08
CA LEU A 360 52.33 -19.87 -0.46
C LEU A 360 53.71 -20.22 -1.04
N LYS A 361 54.60 -19.23 -1.20
CA LYS A 361 55.95 -19.38 -1.77
C LYS A 361 55.96 -19.99 -3.18
N LEU A 362 55.00 -19.59 -4.01
CA LEU A 362 54.86 -20.03 -5.39
C LEU A 362 55.53 -19.03 -6.32
N PRO A 363 56.59 -19.41 -7.07
CA PRO A 363 57.23 -18.49 -8.01
C PRO A 363 56.27 -18.11 -9.14
N GLY A 364 56.45 -16.92 -9.71
CA GLY A 364 55.68 -16.42 -10.84
C GLY A 364 56.52 -15.50 -11.73
N LYS A 365 55.96 -15.08 -12.86
CA LYS A 365 56.64 -14.17 -13.78
C LYS A 365 56.62 -12.74 -13.26
N LYS A 366 57.71 -12.00 -13.53
CA LYS A 366 57.79 -10.56 -13.22
C LYS A 366 57.14 -9.72 -14.32
N GLN A 367 56.77 -8.49 -13.97
CA GLN A 367 56.10 -7.53 -14.83
C GLN A 367 56.73 -7.38 -16.23
N GLU A 368 58.04 -7.16 -16.31
CA GLU A 368 58.73 -7.00 -17.60
C GLU A 368 58.73 -8.30 -18.43
N GLU A 369 58.79 -9.47 -17.80
CA GLU A 369 58.66 -10.73 -18.52
C GLU A 369 57.24 -10.92 -19.05
N MET A 370 56.22 -10.56 -18.26
CA MET A 370 54.82 -10.63 -18.72
C MET A 370 54.52 -9.65 -19.85
N ARG A 371 55.08 -8.45 -19.82
CA ARG A 371 54.96 -7.48 -20.93
C ARG A 371 55.51 -8.07 -22.23
N LYS A 372 56.69 -8.70 -22.18
CA LYS A 372 57.26 -9.39 -23.36
C LYS A 372 56.40 -10.55 -23.84
N ILE A 373 55.86 -11.37 -22.93
CA ILE A 373 54.96 -12.47 -23.30
C ILE A 373 53.72 -11.90 -24.01
N GLU A 374 53.08 -10.89 -23.43
CA GLU A 374 51.89 -10.26 -24.01
C GLU A 374 52.17 -9.63 -25.37
N GLU A 375 53.19 -8.79 -25.48
CA GLU A 375 53.48 -7.99 -26.67
C GLU A 375 54.16 -8.80 -27.78
N GLU A 376 55.20 -9.58 -27.44
CA GLU A 376 56.02 -10.28 -28.44
C GLU A 376 55.49 -11.68 -28.75
N THR A 377 54.98 -12.41 -27.74
CA THR A 377 54.52 -13.80 -27.95
C THR A 377 53.04 -13.87 -28.31
N TRP A 378 52.20 -13.05 -27.68
CA TRP A 378 50.76 -13.05 -27.90
C TRP A 378 50.27 -11.89 -28.77
N GLY A 379 51.13 -10.95 -29.15
CA GLY A 379 50.76 -9.84 -30.03
C GLY A 379 49.66 -8.95 -29.45
N ALA A 380 49.62 -8.81 -28.13
CA ALA A 380 48.73 -7.90 -27.43
C ALA A 380 49.29 -6.49 -27.43
N GLU A 381 48.42 -5.50 -27.25
CA GLU A 381 48.82 -4.11 -27.12
C GLU A 381 48.52 -3.62 -25.71
N ARG A 382 49.49 -2.96 -25.07
CA ARG A 382 49.27 -2.38 -23.75
C ARG A 382 48.21 -1.29 -23.81
N ASP A 383 47.23 -1.36 -22.92
CA ASP A 383 46.13 -0.40 -22.88
C ASP A 383 46.64 0.95 -22.33
N PRO A 384 46.67 2.02 -23.13
CA PRO A 384 47.24 3.30 -22.72
C PRO A 384 46.39 4.01 -21.65
N SER A 385 45.15 3.57 -21.42
CA SER A 385 44.30 4.13 -20.36
C SER A 385 44.70 3.65 -18.95
N VAL A 386 45.59 2.67 -18.86
CA VAL A 386 46.10 2.10 -17.59
C VAL A 386 47.50 2.63 -17.32
N THR A 387 47.65 3.43 -16.26
CA THR A 387 48.90 4.11 -15.90
C THR A 387 49.47 3.65 -14.56
N GLN A 388 48.77 2.77 -13.85
CA GLN A 388 49.18 2.27 -12.54
C GLN A 388 50.40 1.35 -12.65
N ASN A 389 51.35 1.47 -11.71
CA ASN A 389 52.55 0.61 -11.72
C ASN A 389 52.27 -0.82 -11.22
N ASN A 390 51.24 -1.00 -10.40
CA ASN A 390 50.88 -2.29 -9.79
C ASN A 390 49.91 -3.12 -10.65
N TYR A 391 49.56 -2.64 -11.85
CA TYR A 391 48.61 -3.29 -12.73
C TYR A 391 48.89 -2.96 -14.19
N ASP A 392 48.98 -3.98 -15.04
CA ASP A 392 48.97 -3.80 -16.49
C ASP A 392 47.68 -4.37 -17.06
N ARG A 393 47.13 -3.71 -18.09
CA ARG A 393 46.06 -4.23 -18.94
C ARG A 393 46.52 -4.23 -20.39
N PHE A 394 46.18 -5.28 -21.11
CA PHE A 394 46.48 -5.46 -22.52
C PHE A 394 45.19 -5.68 -23.30
N ILE A 395 45.11 -5.10 -24.49
CA ILE A 395 44.06 -5.31 -25.49
C ILE A 395 44.45 -6.55 -26.30
N ALA A 396 43.58 -7.55 -26.33
CA ALA A 396 43.84 -8.79 -27.06
C ALA A 396 43.62 -8.58 -28.58
N LYS A 397 44.71 -8.51 -29.36
CA LYS A 397 44.66 -8.28 -30.83
C LYS A 397 45.32 -9.39 -31.67
N GLY A 398 46.42 -9.98 -31.18
CA GLY A 398 47.10 -11.11 -31.81
C GLY A 398 46.47 -12.46 -31.45
N LYS A 399 47.11 -13.19 -30.54
CA LYS A 399 46.57 -14.42 -29.95
C LYS A 399 45.48 -14.05 -28.94
N VAL A 400 44.24 -14.38 -29.30
CA VAL A 400 43.05 -14.15 -28.48
C VAL A 400 42.58 -15.47 -27.89
N PHE A 401 42.53 -15.56 -26.55
CA PHE A 401 42.02 -16.74 -25.85
C PHE A 401 40.54 -16.56 -25.57
N ASP A 402 39.72 -17.56 -25.90
CA ASP A 402 38.31 -17.63 -25.49
C ASP A 402 37.46 -16.38 -25.83
N ASN A 403 37.81 -15.66 -26.91
CA ASN A 403 37.21 -14.40 -27.31
C ASN A 403 37.24 -13.30 -26.23
N GLU A 404 38.27 -13.30 -25.39
CA GLU A 404 38.53 -12.19 -24.48
C GLU A 404 38.88 -10.91 -25.26
N SER A 405 38.54 -9.77 -24.68
CA SER A 405 38.90 -8.46 -25.23
C SER A 405 40.14 -7.89 -24.56
N HIS A 406 40.35 -8.19 -23.29
CA HIS A 406 41.44 -7.65 -22.49
C HIS A 406 41.95 -8.68 -21.49
N ARG A 407 43.25 -8.63 -21.22
CA ARG A 407 43.94 -9.36 -20.16
C ARG A 407 44.56 -8.38 -19.19
N GLY A 408 44.48 -8.67 -17.90
CA GLY A 408 45.02 -7.83 -16.83
C GLY A 408 45.88 -8.63 -15.86
N TYR A 409 46.92 -7.99 -15.33
CA TYR A 409 47.86 -8.60 -14.38
C TYR A 409 48.09 -7.66 -13.22
N PHE A 410 47.85 -8.15 -12.01
CA PHE A 410 48.18 -7.43 -10.79
C PHE A 410 49.54 -7.89 -10.29
N TYR A 411 50.36 -6.94 -9.86
CA TYR A 411 51.71 -7.21 -9.41
C TYR A 411 51.88 -6.94 -7.92
N VAL A 412 52.67 -7.80 -7.27
CA VAL A 412 53.11 -7.57 -5.90
C VAL A 412 53.91 -6.26 -5.84
N VAL A 413 53.47 -5.35 -4.98
CA VAL A 413 54.14 -4.05 -4.76
C VAL A 413 54.54 -3.87 -3.30
N PRO A 414 55.56 -3.03 -3.02
CA PRO A 414 55.99 -2.76 -1.66
C PRO A 414 54.86 -2.20 -0.81
N SER A 415 54.82 -2.61 0.46
CA SER A 415 53.83 -2.13 1.43
C SER A 415 54.39 -2.19 2.84
N ALA A 416 53.63 -1.74 3.84
CA ALA A 416 54.03 -1.89 5.24
C ALA A 416 54.32 -3.34 5.66
N LYS A 417 53.82 -4.34 4.91
CA LYS A 417 54.03 -5.78 5.16
C LYS A 417 54.99 -6.44 4.16
N ILE A 418 55.37 -5.75 3.08
CA ILE A 418 56.18 -6.30 1.99
C ILE A 418 57.36 -5.34 1.75
N PRO A 419 58.58 -5.73 2.15
CA PRO A 419 59.80 -4.93 1.92
C PRO A 419 60.02 -4.60 0.43
N LYS A 420 60.74 -3.51 0.15
CA LYS A 420 61.01 -3.07 -1.24
C LYS A 420 61.93 -4.03 -2.01
N ASP A 421 62.75 -4.77 -1.30
CA ASP A 421 63.72 -5.75 -1.78
C ASP A 421 63.19 -7.19 -1.75
N ASP A 422 61.90 -7.38 -1.43
CA ASP A 422 61.27 -8.69 -1.43
C ASP A 422 61.34 -9.34 -2.82
N GLU A 423 61.72 -10.62 -2.88
CA GLU A 423 61.97 -11.31 -4.16
C GLU A 423 60.74 -11.36 -5.06
N TYR A 424 59.54 -11.30 -4.45
CA TYR A 424 58.25 -11.30 -5.13
C TYR A 424 57.85 -9.94 -5.69
N ILE A 425 58.56 -8.84 -5.40
CA ILE A 425 58.22 -7.54 -6.00
C ILE A 425 58.20 -7.65 -7.54
N GLY A 426 57.08 -7.20 -8.11
CA GLY A 426 56.80 -7.25 -9.55
C GLY A 426 56.27 -8.59 -10.06
N VAL A 427 56.13 -9.62 -9.21
CA VAL A 427 55.54 -10.91 -9.59
C VAL A 427 54.03 -10.76 -9.80
N VAL A 428 53.49 -11.44 -10.80
CA VAL A 428 52.05 -11.54 -11.05
C VAL A 428 51.38 -12.25 -9.88
N GLU A 429 50.58 -11.56 -9.06
CA GLU A 429 49.83 -12.16 -7.95
C GLU A 429 48.39 -12.55 -8.35
N ALA A 430 47.87 -11.97 -9.43
CA ALA A 430 46.52 -12.25 -9.92
C ALA A 430 46.41 -11.96 -11.41
N CYS A 431 45.62 -12.77 -12.09
CA CYS A 431 45.23 -12.55 -13.49
C CYS A 431 43.78 -12.09 -13.56
N GLN A 432 43.47 -11.31 -14.59
CA GLN A 432 42.14 -10.85 -14.95
C GLN A 432 41.92 -11.02 -16.45
N ALA A 433 40.69 -11.37 -16.85
CA ALA A 433 40.26 -11.35 -18.24
C ALA A 433 38.87 -10.70 -18.36
N ILE A 434 38.65 -10.01 -19.48
CA ILE A 434 37.38 -9.35 -19.80
C ILE A 434 36.80 -9.96 -21.06
N TYR A 435 35.64 -10.61 -20.95
CA TYR A 435 34.94 -11.21 -22.08
C TYR A 435 33.70 -10.37 -22.43
N PRO A 436 33.63 -9.77 -23.62
CA PRO A 436 32.48 -8.95 -24.01
C PRO A 436 31.16 -9.72 -24.08
N ASN A 437 31.23 -11.03 -24.35
CA ASN A 437 30.04 -11.88 -24.43
C ASN A 437 29.66 -12.44 -23.05
N THR A 438 28.73 -11.78 -22.35
CA THR A 438 28.21 -12.23 -21.05
C THR A 438 27.57 -13.62 -21.09
N THR A 439 27.05 -14.02 -22.25
CA THR A 439 26.33 -15.30 -22.41
C THR A 439 27.22 -16.54 -22.28
N LEU A 440 28.55 -16.39 -22.30
CA LEU A 440 29.49 -17.50 -22.09
C LEU A 440 29.46 -18.08 -20.68
N ALA A 441 29.06 -17.27 -19.70
CA ALA A 441 28.97 -17.68 -18.30
C ALA A 441 27.65 -17.31 -17.64
N PHE A 442 26.93 -16.32 -18.15
CA PHE A 442 25.74 -15.78 -17.49
C PHE A 442 24.53 -15.77 -18.42
N TRP A 443 23.38 -16.14 -17.86
CA TRP A 443 22.07 -15.78 -18.40
C TRP A 443 21.49 -14.64 -17.56
N SER A 444 20.55 -13.89 -18.12
CA SER A 444 19.88 -12.80 -17.42
C SER A 444 18.39 -13.09 -17.28
N ASP A 445 17.82 -12.82 -16.11
CA ASP A 445 16.38 -12.89 -15.92
C ASP A 445 15.66 -11.65 -16.49
N ALA A 446 14.32 -11.64 -16.44
CA ALA A 446 13.50 -10.51 -16.87
C ALA A 446 13.75 -9.21 -16.07
N MET A 447 14.39 -9.30 -14.90
CA MET A 447 14.80 -8.16 -14.08
C MET A 447 16.19 -7.64 -14.46
N GLY A 448 16.89 -8.27 -15.41
CA GLY A 448 18.24 -7.94 -15.83
C GLY A 448 19.32 -8.38 -14.83
N ARG A 449 19.00 -9.30 -13.92
CA ARG A 449 19.97 -9.89 -12.98
C ARG A 449 20.69 -11.03 -13.67
N TYR A 450 22.00 -11.11 -13.47
CA TYR A 450 22.84 -12.15 -14.08
C TYR A 450 23.02 -13.34 -13.15
N TYR A 451 22.92 -14.54 -13.72
CA TYR A 451 23.07 -15.81 -13.04
C TYR A 451 24.01 -16.70 -13.84
N LEU A 452 24.89 -17.43 -13.15
CA LEU A 452 25.74 -18.41 -13.80
C LEU A 452 24.89 -19.47 -14.53
N THR A 453 25.28 -19.77 -15.77
CA THR A 453 24.67 -20.83 -16.56
C THR A 453 25.03 -22.22 -15.99
N LYS A 454 24.19 -23.23 -16.27
CA LYS A 454 24.50 -24.61 -15.88
C LYS A 454 25.77 -25.12 -16.56
N GLU A 455 26.05 -24.66 -17.77
CA GLU A 455 27.19 -25.06 -18.60
C GLU A 455 28.51 -24.57 -18.00
N VAL A 456 28.60 -23.30 -17.58
CA VAL A 456 29.83 -22.80 -16.96
C VAL A 456 30.05 -23.44 -15.58
N LYS A 457 28.98 -23.71 -14.83
CA LYS A 457 29.10 -24.42 -13.54
C LYS A 457 29.65 -25.84 -13.74
N ALA A 458 29.16 -26.56 -14.75
CA ALA A 458 29.66 -27.88 -15.11
C ALA A 458 31.13 -27.82 -15.55
N LEU A 459 31.48 -26.87 -16.42
CA LEU A 459 32.85 -26.67 -16.88
C LEU A 459 33.84 -26.46 -15.73
N PHE A 460 33.51 -25.60 -14.76
CA PHE A 460 34.35 -25.39 -13.58
C PHE A 460 34.41 -26.65 -12.71
N ALA A 461 33.29 -27.34 -12.52
CA ALA A 461 33.25 -28.58 -11.75
C ALA A 461 34.14 -29.68 -12.36
N ASP A 462 34.13 -29.84 -13.69
CA ASP A 462 34.99 -30.78 -14.43
C ASP A 462 36.48 -30.44 -14.26
N ALA A 463 36.81 -29.14 -14.17
CA ALA A 463 38.14 -28.67 -13.83
C ALA A 463 38.48 -28.73 -12.33
N GLN A 464 37.64 -29.40 -11.53
CA GLN A 464 37.75 -29.56 -10.07
C GLN A 464 37.64 -28.24 -9.29
N PHE A 465 37.02 -27.22 -9.88
CA PHE A 465 36.66 -25.98 -9.22
C PHE A 465 35.20 -26.04 -8.77
N ARG A 466 34.98 -26.15 -7.46
CA ARG A 466 33.66 -26.21 -6.89
C ARG A 466 33.05 -24.81 -6.79
N TYR A 467 31.80 -24.65 -7.23
CA TYR A 467 31.04 -23.43 -6.98
C TYR A 467 30.79 -23.27 -5.48
N PHE A 468 31.21 -22.13 -4.95
CA PHE A 468 31.12 -21.81 -3.53
C PHE A 468 29.90 -20.95 -3.20
N GLY A 469 29.50 -20.07 -4.11
CA GLY A 469 28.38 -19.14 -3.93
C GLY A 469 28.70 -17.74 -4.47
N GLN A 470 27.70 -16.86 -4.45
CA GLN A 470 27.84 -15.45 -4.84
C GLN A 470 27.97 -14.56 -3.60
N GLN A 471 28.95 -13.65 -3.58
CA GLN A 471 29.15 -12.67 -2.51
C GLN A 471 29.38 -11.29 -3.11
N GLU A 472 28.64 -10.28 -2.66
CA GLU A 472 28.74 -8.89 -3.16
C GLU A 472 28.66 -8.79 -4.71
N GLY A 473 27.82 -9.63 -5.32
CA GLY A 473 27.64 -9.70 -6.78
C GLY A 473 28.76 -10.42 -7.53
N VAL A 474 29.64 -11.13 -6.81
CA VAL A 474 30.76 -11.90 -7.37
C VAL A 474 30.57 -13.38 -7.09
N ASP A 475 30.47 -14.18 -8.14
CA ASP A 475 30.40 -15.63 -8.09
C ASP A 475 31.80 -16.23 -7.86
N VAL A 476 31.92 -17.14 -6.90
CA VAL A 476 33.19 -17.70 -6.45
C VAL A 476 33.27 -19.18 -6.74
N PHE A 477 34.38 -19.62 -7.34
CA PHE A 477 34.72 -21.02 -7.53
C PHE A 477 36.08 -21.32 -6.87
N LEU A 478 36.18 -22.44 -6.15
CA LEU A 478 37.35 -22.79 -5.36
C LEU A 478 37.92 -24.15 -5.76
N ASN A 479 39.25 -24.24 -5.83
CA ASN A 479 39.99 -25.49 -5.91
C ASN A 479 41.02 -25.55 -4.79
N LYS A 480 40.70 -26.31 -3.73
CA LYS A 480 41.56 -26.46 -2.54
C LYS A 480 42.89 -27.15 -2.84
N ALA A 481 42.89 -28.15 -3.73
CA ALA A 481 44.10 -28.88 -4.06
C ALA A 481 45.13 -27.99 -4.76
N LYS A 482 44.66 -27.03 -5.54
CA LYS A 482 45.49 -26.04 -6.24
C LYS A 482 45.70 -24.74 -5.46
N ASN A 483 45.02 -24.55 -4.32
CA ASN A 483 44.95 -23.26 -3.62
C ASN A 483 44.54 -22.11 -4.56
N GLN A 484 43.62 -22.37 -5.50
CA GLN A 484 43.19 -21.41 -6.51
C GLN A 484 41.72 -21.03 -6.33
N ALA A 485 41.42 -19.76 -6.53
CA ALA A 485 40.06 -19.23 -6.51
C ALA A 485 39.79 -18.40 -7.77
N TYR A 486 38.66 -18.69 -8.43
CA TYR A 486 38.13 -17.91 -9.53
C TYR A 486 36.95 -17.05 -9.06
N PHE A 487 36.90 -15.84 -9.60
CA PHE A 487 35.89 -14.84 -9.31
C PHE A 487 35.28 -14.38 -10.63
N LEU A 488 33.97 -14.54 -10.76
CA LEU A 488 33.23 -14.18 -11.95
C LEU A 488 32.15 -13.16 -11.58
N ARG A 489 32.02 -12.11 -12.38
CA ARG A 489 30.87 -11.20 -12.29
C ARG A 489 30.56 -10.60 -13.64
N VAL A 490 29.38 -10.02 -13.77
CA VAL A 490 29.09 -9.09 -14.86
C VAL A 490 29.35 -7.67 -14.38
N ALA A 491 30.24 -6.96 -15.06
CA ALA A 491 30.59 -5.58 -14.79
C ALA A 491 30.37 -4.71 -16.03
N THR A 492 30.20 -3.40 -15.84
CA THR A 492 30.17 -2.45 -16.96
C THR A 492 31.60 -2.14 -17.39
N PHE A 493 31.94 -2.48 -18.62
CA PHE A 493 33.23 -2.18 -19.24
C PHE A 493 33.00 -1.45 -20.56
N GLN A 494 33.62 -0.27 -20.73
CA GLN A 494 33.42 0.61 -21.89
C GLN A 494 31.93 0.86 -22.23
N GLY A 495 31.10 1.05 -21.20
CA GLY A 495 29.66 1.32 -21.34
C GLY A 495 28.79 0.11 -21.65
N LYS A 496 29.35 -1.11 -21.72
CA LYS A 496 28.61 -2.34 -22.01
C LYS A 496 28.82 -3.39 -20.91
N PRO A 497 27.84 -4.28 -20.66
CA PRO A 497 28.04 -5.43 -19.78
C PRO A 497 29.10 -6.38 -20.37
N ALA A 498 30.04 -6.82 -19.53
CA ALA A 498 31.05 -7.82 -19.88
C ALA A 498 31.27 -8.76 -18.69
N ILE A 499 31.72 -9.99 -18.98
CA ILE A 499 32.24 -10.88 -17.95
C ILE A 499 33.57 -10.31 -17.50
N GLU A 500 33.69 -10.02 -16.22
CA GLU A 500 34.98 -9.84 -15.59
C GLU A 500 35.31 -11.11 -14.81
N MET A 501 36.42 -11.74 -15.17
CA MET A 501 36.93 -12.92 -14.50
C MET A 501 38.30 -12.63 -13.88
N GLN A 502 38.51 -13.10 -12.66
CA GLN A 502 39.82 -13.05 -12.00
C GLN A 502 40.17 -14.41 -11.41
N CYS A 503 41.46 -14.72 -11.38
CA CYS A 503 42.00 -15.88 -10.69
C CYS A 503 43.14 -15.44 -9.76
N ILE A 504 43.13 -15.96 -8.53
CA ILE A 504 44.18 -15.74 -7.53
C ILE A 504 44.60 -17.06 -6.90
N TYR A 505 45.83 -17.11 -6.42
CA TYR A 505 46.22 -18.08 -5.40
C TYR A 505 45.79 -17.59 -4.01
N GLN A 506 45.39 -18.52 -3.15
CA GLN A 506 44.99 -18.25 -1.77
C GLN A 506 45.10 -19.54 -0.95
N ASP A 507 45.60 -19.48 0.28
CA ASP A 507 45.46 -20.60 1.22
C ASP A 507 43.97 -20.86 1.52
N LEU A 508 43.44 -21.96 0.98
CA LEU A 508 42.04 -22.37 1.14
C LEU A 508 41.85 -23.41 2.26
N SER A 509 42.91 -23.79 2.99
CA SER A 509 42.86 -24.85 4.01
C SER A 509 41.86 -24.58 5.13
N LYS A 510 41.64 -23.29 5.45
CA LYS A 510 40.73 -22.83 6.51
C LYS A 510 39.29 -22.59 6.02
N ILE A 511 39.03 -22.67 4.71
CA ILE A 511 37.69 -22.47 4.17
C ILE A 511 36.91 -23.79 4.27
N LYS A 512 35.74 -23.76 4.92
CA LYS A 512 34.86 -24.92 5.00
C LYS A 512 34.29 -25.30 3.62
N ASP A 513 34.08 -26.59 3.36
CA ASP A 513 33.59 -27.10 2.06
C ASP A 513 32.17 -26.65 1.70
N SER A 514 31.41 -26.21 2.69
CA SER A 514 30.08 -25.63 2.51
C SER A 514 29.99 -24.31 3.25
N TYR A 515 29.71 -23.25 2.50
CA TYR A 515 29.18 -22.02 3.04
C TYR A 515 27.67 -22.07 2.92
N SER A 516 27.01 -22.27 4.05
CA SER A 516 25.57 -22.11 4.14
C SER A 516 25.26 -20.62 4.13
N GLN A 517 24.86 -20.07 2.97
CA GLN A 517 24.30 -18.71 2.91
C GLN A 517 23.03 -18.57 3.76
N SER A 518 22.38 -19.69 4.06
CA SER A 518 21.38 -19.81 5.10
C SER A 518 22.05 -20.17 6.42
N GLY A 519 22.64 -19.21 7.14
CA GLY A 519 22.54 -19.36 8.59
C GLY A 519 21.04 -19.48 8.87
N GLU A 520 20.62 -20.62 9.43
CA GLU A 520 19.22 -20.92 9.66
C GLU A 520 18.58 -19.73 10.36
N LEU A 521 17.73 -19.01 9.62
CA LEU A 521 16.93 -17.96 10.22
C LEU A 521 16.09 -18.65 11.29
N SER A 522 16.14 -18.11 12.50
CA SER A 522 15.29 -18.57 13.59
C SER A 522 14.35 -17.48 14.06
N ILE A 523 13.28 -17.87 14.77
CA ILE A 523 12.37 -16.90 15.39
C ILE A 523 13.16 -15.97 16.32
N LYS A 524 14.03 -16.54 17.15
CA LYS A 524 14.90 -15.77 18.06
C LYS A 524 15.77 -14.78 17.30
N LEU A 525 16.39 -15.21 16.19
CA LEU A 525 17.25 -14.33 15.41
C LEU A 525 16.46 -13.22 14.73
N LEU A 526 15.34 -13.51 14.08
CA LEU A 526 14.56 -12.50 13.34
C LEU A 526 13.85 -11.51 14.27
N THR A 527 13.46 -11.92 15.47
CA THR A 527 12.84 -11.03 16.48
C THR A 527 13.87 -10.07 17.11
N ASP A 528 15.13 -10.49 17.30
CA ASP A 528 16.23 -9.62 17.70
C ASP A 528 16.96 -9.02 16.49
N TYR A 529 16.51 -7.86 16.05
CA TYR A 529 17.06 -7.20 14.86
C TYR A 529 18.58 -6.94 14.94
N LYS A 530 19.11 -6.65 16.13
CA LYS A 530 20.54 -6.37 16.30
C LYS A 530 21.35 -7.66 16.19
N ALA A 531 20.89 -8.73 16.83
CA ALA A 531 21.51 -10.05 16.69
C ALA A 531 21.45 -10.53 15.23
N PHE A 532 20.32 -10.33 14.55
CA PHE A 532 20.17 -10.61 13.11
C PHE A 532 21.26 -9.91 12.28
N LEU A 533 21.42 -8.58 12.43
CA LEU A 533 22.44 -7.84 11.69
C LEU A 533 23.85 -8.32 12.01
N LYS A 534 24.13 -8.64 13.28
CA LYS A 534 25.44 -9.17 13.71
C LYS A 534 25.73 -10.52 13.03
N VAL A 535 24.78 -11.46 13.07
CA VAL A 535 24.92 -12.77 12.43
C VAL A 535 25.09 -12.63 10.92
N LYS A 536 24.32 -11.76 10.25
CA LYS A 536 24.50 -11.52 8.81
C LYS A 536 25.84 -10.84 8.47
N ALA A 537 26.36 -10.00 9.36
CA ALA A 537 27.71 -9.45 9.20
C ALA A 537 28.80 -10.52 9.38
N GLU A 538 28.63 -11.44 10.33
CA GLU A 538 29.55 -12.54 10.63
C GLU A 538 29.53 -13.64 9.57
N GLU A 539 28.34 -14.09 9.14
CA GLU A 539 28.16 -15.02 8.02
C GLU A 539 28.97 -14.54 6.83
N ALA A 540 28.87 -13.26 6.47
CA ALA A 540 29.59 -12.72 5.34
C ALA A 540 31.13 -12.71 5.50
N ALA A 541 31.69 -12.71 6.71
CA ALA A 541 33.06 -12.26 6.97
C ALA A 541 34.19 -13.06 6.27
N THR A 542 34.13 -14.40 6.25
CA THR A 542 35.26 -15.22 5.77
C THR A 542 35.43 -15.23 4.25
N VAL A 543 34.35 -15.07 3.49
CA VAL A 543 34.41 -15.08 2.01
C VAL A 543 34.30 -13.68 1.47
N ARG A 544 33.62 -12.77 2.20
CA ARG A 544 33.77 -11.33 1.99
C ARG A 544 35.23 -10.91 2.10
N SER A 545 36.06 -11.46 2.98
CA SER A 545 37.49 -11.08 2.99
C SER A 545 38.18 -11.42 1.67
N LEU A 546 37.87 -12.58 1.09
CA LEU A 546 38.40 -13.05 -0.18
C LEU A 546 37.91 -12.18 -1.36
N VAL A 547 36.59 -11.97 -1.44
CA VAL A 547 35.99 -11.10 -2.46
C VAL A 547 36.42 -9.63 -2.28
N GLN A 548 36.56 -9.14 -1.06
CA GLN A 548 37.08 -7.79 -0.79
C GLN A 548 38.53 -7.63 -1.23
N GLN A 549 39.37 -8.66 -1.13
CA GLN A 549 40.73 -8.57 -1.69
C GLN A 549 40.67 -8.33 -3.20
N VAL A 550 39.85 -9.10 -3.91
CA VAL A 550 39.60 -8.93 -5.36
C VAL A 550 39.01 -7.56 -5.70
N VAL A 551 37.97 -7.14 -4.99
CA VAL A 551 37.33 -5.83 -5.19
C VAL A 551 38.28 -4.67 -4.86
N ARG A 552 39.10 -4.78 -3.81
CA ARG A 552 40.11 -3.77 -3.48
C ARG A 552 41.20 -3.69 -4.55
N ARG A 553 41.64 -4.82 -5.12
CA ARG A 553 42.56 -4.85 -6.26
C ARG A 553 41.97 -4.09 -7.45
N GLN A 554 40.70 -4.32 -7.77
CA GLN A 554 39.99 -3.60 -8.83
C GLN A 554 39.86 -2.09 -8.59
N VAL A 555 39.48 -1.69 -7.36
CA VAL A 555 39.40 -0.25 -7.02
C VAL A 555 40.77 0.41 -7.12
N ARG A 556 41.86 -0.31 -6.77
CA ARG A 556 43.23 0.19 -6.91
C ARG A 556 43.69 0.26 -8.37
N SER A 557 43.22 -0.62 -9.27
CA SER A 557 43.54 -0.53 -10.69
C SER A 557 42.73 0.52 -11.46
N LEU A 558 41.67 1.06 -10.86
CA LEU A 558 40.84 2.11 -11.45
C LEU A 558 41.20 3.52 -10.96
N LYS A 559 41.98 3.62 -9.88
CA LYS A 559 42.53 4.86 -9.32
C LYS A 559 43.97 5.02 -9.72
#